data_AF-A0AAW7YW02-F1
#
_entry.id   AF-A0AAW7YW02-F1
#
_cell.length_a   1.000
_cell.length_b   1.000
_cell.length_c   1.000
_cell.angle_alpha   90.00
_cell.angle_beta   90.00
_cell.angle_gamma   90.00
#
_symmetry.space_group_name_H-M   'P 1'
#
loop_
_entity.id
_entity.type
_entity.pdbx_description
1 polymer ?
#
loop_
_entity_poly.entity_id
_entity_poly.type
_entity_poly.pdbx_seq_one_letter_code
_entity_poly.pdbx_strand_id
1 'polypeptide(L)'
;QMFGYESAEQILALPSLLELIAEDDQQEAINAYESVISGKARPKIRVFENTKKNGEQFSVLTIDHVTEWQGQPALQITLVDFSQQIEA
;
A
#
# COMPACT_ATOMS: atom_id res chain seq x y z
N GLN A 1 -6.24 13.11 -6.49
CA GLN A 1 -7.03 12.05 -5.83
C GLN A 1 -6.64 10.74 -6.50
N MET A 2 -5.92 9.86 -5.80
CA MET A 2 -5.29 8.66 -6.40
C MET A 2 -6.22 7.44 -6.41
N PHE A 3 -6.85 7.14 -5.28
CA PHE A 3 -7.74 5.99 -5.11
C PHE A 3 -9.24 6.28 -5.34
N GLY A 4 -9.60 7.50 -5.75
CA GLY A 4 -11.01 7.89 -5.97
C GLY A 4 -11.82 8.17 -4.70
N TYR A 5 -11.19 8.23 -3.53
CA TYR A 5 -11.79 8.75 -2.30
C TYR A 5 -11.71 10.27 -2.25
N GLU A 6 -12.64 10.92 -1.54
CA GLU A 6 -12.71 12.38 -1.50
C GLU A 6 -11.81 12.99 -0.42
N SER A 7 -11.48 12.20 0.61
CA SER A 7 -10.65 12.66 1.73
C SER A 7 -9.89 11.50 2.40
N ALA A 8 -8.90 11.83 3.22
CA ALA A 8 -8.16 10.86 4.01
C ALA A 8 -9.06 10.16 5.04
N GLU A 9 -10.05 10.87 5.58
CA GLU A 9 -11.01 10.31 6.55
C GLU A 9 -11.85 9.18 5.93
N GLN A 10 -12.20 9.26 4.64
CA GLN A 10 -12.90 8.14 3.98
C GLN A 10 -12.02 6.88 3.89
N ILE A 11 -10.71 7.04 3.71
CA ILE A 11 -9.76 5.92 3.69
C ILE A 11 -9.56 5.36 5.10
N LEU A 12 -9.43 6.22 6.11
CA LEU A 12 -9.31 5.82 7.52
C LEU A 12 -10.57 5.13 8.06
N ALA A 13 -11.72 5.36 7.43
CA ALA A 13 -12.99 4.72 7.77
C ALA A 13 -13.17 3.34 7.11
N LEU A 14 -12.27 2.91 6.22
CA LEU A 14 -12.33 1.57 5.63
C LEU A 14 -12.15 0.50 6.72
N PRO A 15 -12.85 -0.65 6.61
CA PRO A 15 -12.61 -1.80 7.47
C PRO A 15 -11.14 -2.26 7.48
N SER A 16 -10.46 -2.09 6.34
CA SER A 16 -9.05 -2.43 6.17
C SER A 16 -8.44 -1.67 4.99
N LEU A 17 -7.14 -1.35 5.08
CA LEU A 17 -6.37 -0.83 3.93
C LEU A 17 -6.17 -1.89 2.84
N LEU A 18 -6.44 -3.17 3.11
CA LEU A 18 -6.41 -4.23 2.11
C LEU A 18 -7.45 -4.01 1.00
N GLU A 19 -8.53 -3.26 1.25
CA GLU A 19 -9.50 -2.90 0.21
C GLU A 19 -8.90 -2.03 -0.91
N LEU A 20 -7.72 -1.45 -0.69
CA LEU A 20 -6.97 -0.69 -1.70
C LEU A 20 -6.10 -1.57 -2.59
N ILE A 21 -5.91 -2.84 -2.22
CA ILE A 21 -5.02 -3.80 -2.90
C ILE A 21 -5.88 -4.82 -3.64
N ALA A 22 -5.47 -5.19 -4.85
CA ALA A 22 -6.14 -6.25 -5.60
C ALA A 22 -6.21 -7.54 -4.76
N GLU A 23 -7.34 -8.25 -4.79
CA GLU A 23 -7.62 -9.39 -3.90
C GLU A 23 -6.51 -10.46 -3.95
N ASP A 24 -6.02 -10.77 -5.15
CA ASP A 24 -4.96 -11.75 -5.40
C ASP A 24 -3.61 -11.34 -4.75
N ASP A 25 -3.39 -10.04 -4.53
CA ASP A 25 -2.15 -9.47 -3.99
C ASP A 25 -2.21 -9.22 -2.46
N GLN A 26 -3.40 -9.28 -1.84
CA GLN A 26 -3.58 -8.96 -0.42
C GLN A 26 -2.74 -9.84 0.50
N GLN A 27 -2.65 -11.15 0.21
CA GLN A 27 -1.86 -12.07 1.04
C GLN A 27 -0.35 -11.79 0.92
N GLU A 28 0.13 -11.40 -0.25
CA GLU A 28 1.53 -10.98 -0.41
C GLU A 28 1.80 -9.70 0.39
N ALA A 29 0.89 -8.72 0.34
CA ALA A 29 1.02 -7.48 1.10
C ALA A 29 1.09 -7.72 2.62
N ILE A 30 0.24 -8.61 3.15
CA ILE A 30 0.29 -9.02 4.56
C ILE A 30 1.65 -9.64 4.90
N ASN A 31 2.11 -10.61 4.11
CA ASN A 31 3.37 -11.30 4.34
C ASN A 31 4.58 -10.34 4.27
N ALA A 32 4.52 -9.36 3.36
CA ALA A 32 5.53 -8.31 3.23
C ALA A 32 5.58 -7.43 4.47
N TYR A 33 4.43 -6.94 4.94
CA TYR A 33 4.32 -6.16 6.17
C TYR A 33 4.88 -6.92 7.38
N GLU A 34 4.44 -8.17 7.60
CA GLU A 34 4.88 -8.99 8.73
C GLU A 34 6.40 -9.25 8.70
N SER A 35 6.95 -9.51 7.52
CA SER A 35 8.39 -9.75 7.35
C SER A 35 9.21 -8.50 7.64
N VAL A 36 8.73 -7.33 7.22
CA VAL A 36 9.41 -6.05 7.45
C VAL A 36 9.34 -5.64 8.91
N ILE A 37 8.15 -5.69 9.54
CA ILE A 37 7.97 -5.23 10.92
C ILE A 37 8.66 -6.15 11.93
N SER A 38 8.79 -7.45 11.63
CA SER A 38 9.54 -8.41 12.46
C SER A 38 11.05 -8.37 12.23
N GLY A 39 11.55 -7.54 11.30
CA GLY A 39 12.96 -7.46 10.95
C GLY A 39 13.49 -8.64 10.13
N LYS A 40 12.64 -9.57 9.69
CA LYS A 40 13.02 -10.70 8.82
C LYS A 40 13.37 -10.26 7.40
N ALA A 41 12.81 -9.13 6.96
CA ALA A 41 13.08 -8.53 5.67
C ALA A 41 13.40 -7.04 5.83
N ARG A 42 14.16 -6.49 4.88
CA ARG A 42 14.36 -5.05 4.75
C ARG A 42 13.17 -4.40 4.05
N PRO A 43 12.83 -3.13 4.35
CA PRO A 43 11.91 -2.34 3.55
C PRO A 43 12.32 -2.34 2.07
N LYS A 44 11.34 -2.34 1.17
CA LYS A 44 11.59 -2.44 -0.28
C LYS A 44 10.85 -1.35 -1.05
N ILE A 45 11.25 -1.23 -2.32
CA ILE A 45 10.52 -0.50 -3.34
C ILE A 45 9.92 -1.54 -4.28
N ARG A 46 8.61 -1.50 -4.51
CA ARG A 46 7.89 -2.47 -5.34
C ARG A 46 6.74 -1.82 -6.09
N VAL A 47 6.29 -2.45 -7.17
CA VAL A 47 5.02 -2.09 -7.80
C VAL A 47 3.98 -3.13 -7.41
N PHE A 48 2.79 -2.67 -7.03
CA PHE A 48 1.61 -3.51 -6.78
C PHE A 48 0.44 -3.06 -7.65
N GLU A 49 -0.42 -3.99 -8.02
CA GLU A 49 -1.75 -3.66 -8.54
C GLU A 49 -2.67 -3.27 -7.39
N ASN A 50 -3.31 -2.12 -7.55
CA ASN A 50 -4.18 -1.51 -6.55
C ASN A 50 -5.55 -1.25 -7.15
N THR A 51 -6.57 -1.24 -6.28
CA THR A 51 -7.96 -1.05 -6.67
C THR A 51 -8.46 0.32 -6.21
N LYS A 52 -8.97 1.14 -7.13
CA LYS A 52 -9.67 2.39 -6.81
C LYS A 52 -11.06 2.09 -6.24
N LYS A 53 -11.68 3.08 -5.57
CA LYS A 53 -13.04 3.01 -5.01
C LYS A 53 -14.12 2.52 -6.00
N ASN A 54 -13.94 2.78 -7.29
CA ASN A 54 -14.86 2.36 -8.37
C ASN A 54 -14.55 0.96 -8.94
N GLY A 55 -13.54 0.25 -8.42
CA GLY A 55 -13.09 -1.07 -8.89
C GLY A 55 -12.05 -1.03 -10.01
N GLU A 56 -11.67 0.15 -10.51
CA GLU A 56 -10.61 0.30 -11.51
C GLU A 56 -9.25 -0.08 -10.94
N GLN A 57 -8.51 -0.94 -11.64
CA GLN A 57 -7.15 -1.34 -11.26
C GLN A 57 -6.13 -0.33 -11.78
N PHE A 58 -5.05 -0.13 -11.03
CA PHE A 58 -3.93 0.72 -11.42
C PHE A 58 -2.64 0.33 -10.68
N SER A 59 -1.51 0.58 -11.32
CA SER A 59 -0.21 0.21 -10.77
C SER A 59 0.35 1.30 -9.86
N VAL A 60 0.84 0.89 -8.69
CA VAL A 60 1.36 1.81 -7.67
C VAL A 60 2.76 1.40 -7.24
N LEU A 61 3.71 2.33 -7.33
CA LEU A 61 5.01 2.20 -6.71
C LEU A 61 4.86 2.45 -5.20
N THR A 62 5.18 1.43 -4.42
CA THR A 62 5.25 1.46 -2.96
C THR A 62 6.71 1.61 -2.53
N ILE A 63 6.96 2.54 -1.61
CA ILE A 63 8.26 2.76 -0.98
C ILE A 63 8.07 2.61 0.52
N ASP A 64 8.61 1.52 1.06
CA ASP A 64 8.48 1.19 2.46
C ASP A 64 9.56 1.87 3.32
N HIS A 65 9.15 2.32 4.51
CA HIS A 65 10.05 2.80 5.54
C HIS A 65 9.55 2.35 6.91
N VAL A 66 10.40 1.70 7.71
CA VAL A 66 10.09 1.43 9.12
C VAL A 66 10.45 2.66 9.94
N THR A 67 9.48 3.17 10.69
CA THR A 67 9.62 4.32 11.58
C THR A 67 9.20 3.94 13.01
N GLU A 68 9.52 4.79 13.98
CA GLU A 68 8.97 4.68 15.32
C GLU A 68 7.72 5.56 15.43
N TRP A 69 6.60 4.96 15.83
CA TRP A 69 5.34 5.65 16.07
C TRP A 69 4.80 5.27 17.44
N GLN A 70 4.59 6.27 18.30
CA GLN A 70 4.14 6.06 19.68
C GLN A 70 4.99 5.02 20.46
N GLY A 71 6.29 5.01 20.21
CA GLY A 71 7.24 4.09 20.86
C GLY A 71 7.18 2.65 20.35
N GLN A 72 6.49 2.38 19.24
CA GLN A 72 6.42 1.06 18.60
C GLN A 72 6.88 1.16 17.13
N PRO A 73 7.47 0.10 16.55
CA PRO A 73 7.75 0.05 15.12
C PRO A 73 6.45 0.18 14.32
N ALA A 74 6.46 1.02 13.30
CA ALA A 74 5.37 1.17 12.34
C ALA A 74 5.90 1.19 10.92
N LEU A 75 5.11 0.65 10.00
CA LEU A 75 5.40 0.75 8.57
C LEU A 75 4.79 2.04 8.02
N GLN A 76 5.64 2.94 7.54
CA GLN A 76 5.25 4.08 6.73
C GLN A 76 5.45 3.70 5.25
N ILE A 77 4.41 3.89 4.45
CA ILE A 77 4.43 3.58 3.02
C ILE A 77 4.18 4.87 2.23
N THR A 78 5.05 5.13 1.25
CA THR A 78 4.80 6.17 0.25
C THR A 78 4.27 5.50 -1.02
N LEU A 79 3.14 6.01 -1.52
CA LEU A 79 2.48 5.52 -2.74
C LEU A 79 2.68 6.54 -3.87
N VAL A 80 3.14 6.08 -5.02
CA VAL A 80 3.26 6.89 -6.24
C VAL A 80 2.50 6.19 -7.35
N ASP A 81 1.58 6.89 -8.00
CA ASP A 81 0.90 6.39 -9.20
C ASP A 81 1.95 6.10 -10.28
N PHE A 82 2.03 4.84 -10.69
CA PHE A 82 3.04 4.33 -11.60
C PHE A 82 2.43 3.81 -12.91
N SER A 83 1.13 4.07 -13.13
CA SER A 83 0.38 3.55 -14.27
C SER A 83 0.98 4.01 -15.61
N GLN A 84 1.37 5.28 -15.71
CA GLN A 84 1.93 5.86 -16.95
C GLN A 84 3.32 5.33 -17.30
N GLN A 85 4.03 4.72 -16.35
CA GLN A 85 5.40 4.24 -16.53
C GLN A 85 5.45 2.77 -16.96
N ILE A 86 4.31 2.05 -16.89
CA ILE A 86 4.20 0.64 -17.26
C ILE A 86 3.71 0.45 -18.71
N GLU A 87 3.01 1.43 -19.29
CA GLU A 87 2.45 1.36 -20.66
C GLU A 87 3.50 1.49 -21.79
N ALA A 88 4.76 1.09 -21.59
CA ALA A 88 5.86 1.19 -22.57
C ALA A 88 6.14 -0.11 -23.35
#